data_AF-R1ECF9-F1
#
_entry.id   AF-R1ECF9-F1
#
_cell.length_a   1.000
_cell.length_b   1.000
_cell.length_c   1.000
_cell.angle_alpha   90.00
_cell.angle_beta   90.00
_cell.angle_gamma   90.00
#
_symmetry.space_group_name_H-M   'P 1'
#
loop_
_entity.id
_entity.type
_entity.pdbx_description
1 polymer ?
#
loop_
_entity_poly.entity_id
_entity_poly.type
_entity_poly.pdbx_seq_one_letter_code
_entity_poly.pdbx_strand_id
1 'polypeptide(L)'
;MRLPYVPNPPQFSNPTDQAIVSRVQERRGSQGLQELDLALLHAPPVADGWNSFLGAIRSRTTLSPSIRETAICRVAVLNRAWYEWMQHAPILRAAGELAEADLEYIVKRPSRSQTQRPGGTAVEGAH
;
A
#
# COMPACT_ATOMS: atom_id res chain seq x y z
N MET A 1 -7.30 -18.45 0.70
CA MET A 1 -6.73 -18.81 2.01
C MET A 1 -6.33 -17.53 2.72
N ARG A 2 -6.70 -17.32 3.99
CA ARG A 2 -6.30 -16.16 4.80
C ARG A 2 -5.13 -16.57 5.69
N LEU A 3 -4.07 -15.78 5.73
CA LEU A 3 -2.95 -15.99 6.65
C LEU A 3 -3.42 -15.64 8.06
N PRO A 4 -3.27 -16.52 9.07
CA PRO A 4 -3.49 -16.12 10.46
C PRO A 4 -2.47 -15.04 10.84
N TYR A 5 -2.87 -14.05 11.61
CA TYR A 5 -1.95 -13.03 12.11
C TYR A 5 -1.04 -13.59 13.21
N VAL A 6 0.12 -12.96 13.43
CA VAL A 6 0.86 -13.18 14.68
C VAL A 6 -0.01 -12.77 15.88
N PRO A 7 0.22 -13.33 17.08
CA PRO A 7 -0.48 -12.87 18.29
C PRO A 7 -0.39 -11.36 18.47
N ASN A 8 -1.43 -10.75 19.03
CA ASN A 8 -1.43 -9.34 19.41
C ASN A 8 -1.74 -9.24 20.93
N PRO A 9 -0.75 -8.92 21.78
CA PRO A 9 0.58 -8.42 21.44
C PRO A 9 1.52 -9.50 20.85
N PRO A 10 2.45 -9.14 19.94
CA PRO A 10 3.45 -10.08 19.41
C PRO A 10 4.39 -10.60 20.50
N GLN A 11 4.73 -11.89 20.43
CA GLN A 11 5.54 -12.58 21.42
C GLN A 11 6.82 -13.12 20.75
N PHE A 12 7.87 -12.30 20.71
CA PHE A 12 9.20 -12.71 20.22
C PHE A 12 10.18 -12.83 21.39
N SER A 13 11.03 -13.86 21.38
CA SER A 13 12.02 -14.11 22.44
C SER A 13 13.37 -13.45 22.19
N ASN A 14 13.74 -13.21 20.93
CA ASN A 14 15.02 -12.59 20.62
C ASN A 14 14.94 -11.04 20.71
N PRO A 15 15.99 -10.36 21.22
CA PRO A 15 15.97 -8.90 21.39
C PRO A 15 15.86 -8.09 20.09
N THR A 16 16.38 -8.62 18.98
CA THR A 16 16.37 -7.93 17.68
C THR A 16 14.95 -7.78 17.14
N ASP A 17 14.15 -8.83 17.20
CA ASP A 17 12.76 -8.84 16.75
C ASP A 17 11.87 -8.03 17.70
N GLN A 18 12.12 -8.09 19.01
CA GLN A 18 11.46 -7.21 19.98
C GLN A 18 11.70 -5.73 19.64
N ALA A 19 12.95 -5.36 19.32
CA ALA A 19 13.27 -3.99 18.92
C ALA A 19 12.58 -3.57 17.61
N ILE A 20 12.37 -4.50 16.67
CA ILE A 20 11.57 -4.24 15.45
C ILE A 20 10.12 -3.96 15.83
N VAL A 21 9.49 -4.82 16.65
CA VAL A 21 8.10 -4.61 17.10
C VAL A 21 7.93 -3.24 17.76
N SER A 22 8.87 -2.85 18.64
CA SER A 22 8.86 -1.54 19.29
C SER A 22 8.87 -0.39 18.28
N ARG A 23 9.72 -0.45 17.23
CA ARG A 23 9.73 0.56 16.15
C ARG A 23 8.41 0.61 15.39
N VAL A 24 7.80 -0.54 15.12
CA VAL A 24 6.49 -0.58 14.44
C VAL A 24 5.39 0.03 15.31
N GLN A 25 5.38 -0.29 16.61
CA GLN A 25 4.43 0.27 17.58
C GLN A 25 4.62 1.78 17.73
N GLU A 26 5.86 2.26 17.87
CA GLU A 26 6.18 3.69 17.96
C GLU A 26 5.66 4.45 16.74
N ARG A 27 5.91 3.94 15.53
CA ARG A 27 5.40 4.54 14.28
C ARG A 27 3.87 4.60 14.25
N ARG A 28 3.18 3.61 14.80
CA ARG A 28 1.70 3.57 14.82
C ARG A 28 1.09 4.41 15.94
N GLY A 29 1.84 4.67 17.00
CA GLY A 29 1.38 5.44 18.14
C GLY A 29 0.06 4.89 18.71
N SER A 30 -0.90 5.77 18.96
CA SER A 30 -2.20 5.42 19.52
C SER A 30 -3.07 4.53 18.62
N GLN A 31 -2.75 4.39 17.33
CA GLN A 31 -3.49 3.50 16.42
C GLN A 31 -3.22 2.01 16.71
N GLY A 32 -2.10 1.69 17.37
CA GLY A 32 -1.68 0.32 17.58
C GLY A 32 -1.30 -0.43 16.29
N LEU A 33 -0.94 -1.70 16.43
CA LEU A 33 -0.59 -2.56 15.29
C LEU A 33 -1.81 -2.82 14.41
N GLN A 34 -1.65 -2.61 13.10
CA GLN A 34 -2.68 -2.87 12.10
C GLN A 34 -2.57 -4.28 11.53
N GLU A 35 -3.58 -4.71 10.78
CA GLU A 35 -3.62 -6.02 10.11
C GLU A 35 -2.37 -6.27 9.23
N LEU A 36 -1.90 -5.27 8.50
CA LEU A 36 -0.66 -5.36 7.71
C LEU A 36 0.58 -5.59 8.58
N ASP A 37 0.67 -4.92 9.73
CA ASP A 37 1.81 -5.06 10.63
C ASP A 37 1.84 -6.49 11.19
N LEU A 38 0.69 -7.01 11.63
CA LEU A 38 0.57 -8.36 12.17
C LEU A 38 0.79 -9.46 11.11
N ALA A 39 0.50 -9.18 9.84
CA ALA A 39 0.84 -10.08 8.75
C ALA A 39 2.35 -10.11 8.45
N LEU A 40 2.99 -8.94 8.41
CA LEU A 40 4.43 -8.84 8.11
C LEU A 40 5.31 -9.36 9.25
N LEU A 41 4.85 -9.25 10.50
CA LEU A 41 5.60 -9.70 11.67
C LEU A 41 5.80 -11.22 11.76
N HIS A 42 5.22 -12.03 10.86
CA HIS A 42 5.69 -13.41 10.65
C HIS A 42 7.17 -13.48 10.26
N ALA A 43 7.72 -12.40 9.69
CA ALA A 43 9.14 -12.23 9.41
C ALA A 43 9.59 -10.81 9.81
N PRO A 44 9.99 -10.58 11.09
CA PRO A 44 10.29 -9.23 11.59
C PRO A 44 11.33 -8.46 10.76
N PRO A 45 12.45 -9.03 10.28
CA PRO A 45 13.37 -8.30 9.42
C PRO A 45 12.74 -7.79 8.11
N VAL A 46 11.78 -8.55 7.54
CA VAL A 46 11.01 -8.11 6.36
C VAL A 46 10.06 -6.98 6.73
N ALA A 47 9.39 -7.08 7.88
CA ALA A 47 8.51 -6.01 8.37
C ALA A 47 9.28 -4.69 8.54
N ASP A 48 10.49 -4.74 9.10
CA ASP A 48 11.33 -3.55 9.32
C ASP A 48 11.77 -2.91 8.00
N GLY A 49 12.30 -3.72 7.06
CA GLY A 49 12.71 -3.24 5.73
C GLY A 49 11.54 -2.66 4.93
N TRP A 50 10.39 -3.36 4.94
CA TRP A 50 9.15 -2.89 4.32
C TRP A 50 8.72 -1.54 4.88
N ASN A 51 8.70 -1.41 6.21
CA ASN A 51 8.28 -0.19 6.88
C ASN A 51 9.22 0.99 6.59
N SER A 52 10.52 0.75 6.50
CA SER A 52 11.50 1.77 6.13
C SER A 52 11.30 2.25 4.69
N PHE A 53 11.19 1.32 3.73
CA PHE A 53 11.06 1.64 2.31
C PHE A 53 9.73 2.32 1.97
N LEU A 54 8.60 1.73 2.39
CA LEU A 54 7.27 2.30 2.15
C LEU A 54 7.06 3.60 2.95
N GLY A 55 7.71 3.72 4.13
CA GLY A 55 7.79 4.99 4.84
C GLY A 55 8.45 6.09 4.00
N ALA A 56 9.57 5.78 3.34
CA ALA A 56 10.23 6.72 2.42
C ALA A 56 9.31 7.16 1.28
N ILE A 57 8.63 6.21 0.63
CA ILE A 57 7.68 6.49 -0.45
C ILE A 57 6.55 7.41 0.02
N ARG A 58 6.04 7.20 1.24
CA ARG A 58 4.87 7.92 1.78
C ARG A 58 5.18 9.28 2.39
N SER A 59 6.38 9.53 2.88
CA SER A 59 6.67 10.79 3.61
C SER A 59 7.96 11.48 3.19
N ARG A 60 8.82 10.86 2.38
CA ARG A 60 10.12 11.40 1.95
C ARG A 60 10.29 11.43 0.43
N THR A 61 9.19 11.38 -0.31
CA THR A 61 9.18 11.57 -1.77
C THR A 61 8.97 13.04 -2.12
N THR A 62 9.34 13.43 -3.34
CA THR A 62 9.12 14.76 -3.93
C THR A 62 7.73 14.93 -4.55
N LEU A 63 6.93 13.86 -4.63
CA LEU A 63 5.57 13.91 -5.14
C LEU A 63 4.61 14.52 -4.11
N SER A 64 3.68 15.35 -4.56
CA SER A 64 2.59 15.84 -3.72
C SER A 64 1.72 14.68 -3.20
N PRO A 65 1.04 14.86 -2.06
CA PRO A 65 0.08 13.87 -1.57
C PRO A 65 -0.99 13.52 -2.62
N SER A 66 -1.51 14.50 -3.35
CA SER A 66 -2.51 14.27 -4.41
C SER A 66 -2.02 13.30 -5.48
N ILE A 67 -0.81 13.50 -6.02
CA ILE A 67 -0.23 12.65 -7.07
C ILE A 67 0.06 11.25 -6.51
N ARG A 68 0.73 11.18 -5.36
CA ARG A 68 1.13 9.90 -4.76
C ARG A 68 -0.10 9.05 -4.41
N GLU A 69 -1.07 9.63 -3.73
CA GLU A 69 -2.26 8.90 -3.29
C GLU A 69 -3.18 8.56 -4.46
N THR A 70 -3.22 9.39 -5.52
CA THR A 70 -3.90 9.03 -6.79
C THR A 70 -3.29 7.77 -7.40
N ALA A 71 -1.95 7.68 -7.47
CA ALA A 71 -1.27 6.51 -7.99
C ALA A 71 -1.57 5.25 -7.15
N ILE A 72 -1.49 5.36 -5.82
CA ILE A 72 -1.78 4.24 -4.90
C ILE A 72 -3.24 3.78 -5.03
N CYS A 73 -4.20 4.72 -4.96
CA CYS A 73 -5.62 4.41 -5.08
C CYS A 73 -5.95 3.78 -6.44
N ARG A 74 -5.32 4.25 -7.52
CA ARG A 74 -5.54 3.68 -8.85
C ARG A 74 -5.01 2.25 -8.96
N VAL A 75 -3.82 1.97 -8.42
CA VAL A 75 -3.28 0.61 -8.36
C VAL A 75 -4.20 -0.29 -7.52
N ALA A 76 -4.72 0.22 -6.39
CA ALA A 76 -5.64 -0.52 -5.55
C ALA A 76 -6.92 -0.93 -6.30
N VAL A 77 -7.56 0.00 -7.03
CA VAL A 77 -8.75 -0.29 -7.86
C VAL A 77 -8.44 -1.34 -8.92
N LEU A 78 -7.35 -1.17 -9.67
CA LEU A 78 -6.99 -2.06 -10.77
C LEU A 78 -6.71 -3.49 -10.31
N ASN A 79 -6.14 -3.65 -9.11
CA ASN A 79 -5.83 -4.95 -8.52
C ASN A 79 -6.91 -5.47 -7.58
N ARG A 80 -8.02 -4.75 -7.41
CA ARG A 80 -9.07 -5.05 -6.41
C ARG A 80 -8.50 -5.18 -4.99
N ALA A 81 -7.45 -4.42 -4.67
CA ALA A 81 -6.81 -4.39 -3.37
C ALA A 81 -7.58 -3.45 -2.42
N TRP A 82 -8.76 -3.88 -1.97
CA TRP A 82 -9.65 -3.01 -1.21
C TRP A 82 -9.13 -2.57 0.16
N TYR A 83 -8.26 -3.36 0.78
CA TYR A 83 -7.53 -2.92 1.97
C TYR A 83 -6.77 -1.61 1.70
N GLU A 84 -5.99 -1.55 0.62
CA GLU A 84 -5.23 -0.35 0.25
C GLU A 84 -6.16 0.82 -0.10
N TRP A 85 -7.23 0.56 -0.84
CA TRP A 85 -8.23 1.61 -1.15
C TRP A 85 -8.82 2.23 0.12
N MET A 86 -9.23 1.41 1.09
CA MET A 86 -9.81 1.88 2.34
C MET A 86 -8.83 2.71 3.18
N GLN A 87 -7.54 2.38 3.13
CA GLN A 87 -6.50 3.13 3.84
C GLN A 87 -6.12 4.43 3.13
N HIS A 88 -6.12 4.45 1.80
CA HIS A 88 -5.53 5.53 1.01
C HIS A 88 -6.54 6.53 0.42
N ALA A 89 -7.76 6.11 0.10
CA ALA A 89 -8.79 7.02 -0.43
C ALA A 89 -9.13 8.18 0.53
N PRO A 90 -9.20 7.99 1.86
CA PRO A 90 -9.38 9.11 2.79
C PRO A 90 -8.21 10.11 2.77
N ILE A 91 -6.98 9.63 2.57
CA ILE A 91 -5.78 10.48 2.49
C ILE A 91 -5.81 11.31 1.19
N LEU A 92 -6.20 10.69 0.07
CA LEU A 92 -6.37 11.40 -1.20
C LEU A 92 -7.45 12.50 -1.10
N ARG A 93 -8.58 12.21 -0.45
CA ARG A 93 -9.61 13.23 -0.18
C ARG A 93 -9.08 14.39 0.65
N ALA A 94 -8.34 14.07 1.72
CA ALA A 94 -7.77 15.08 2.60
C ALA A 94 -6.70 15.96 1.93
N ALA A 95 -6.10 15.52 0.81
CA ALA A 95 -5.18 16.35 0.05
C ALA A 95 -5.86 17.58 -0.59
N GLY A 96 -7.18 17.55 -0.79
CA GLY A 96 -7.98 18.72 -1.16
C GLY A 96 -7.83 19.21 -2.62
N GLU A 97 -6.98 18.56 -3.42
CA GLU A 97 -6.72 18.97 -4.81
C GLU A 97 -7.67 18.34 -5.85
N LEU A 98 -8.47 17.34 -5.46
CA LEU A 98 -9.38 16.60 -6.33
C LEU A 98 -10.83 16.75 -5.87
N ALA A 99 -11.76 16.83 -6.82
CA ALA A 99 -13.19 16.76 -6.54
C ALA A 99 -13.65 15.29 -6.39
N GLU A 100 -14.83 15.06 -5.79
CA GLU A 100 -15.39 13.70 -5.70
C GLU A 100 -15.60 13.07 -7.09
N ALA A 101 -15.90 13.88 -8.11
CA ALA A 101 -15.99 13.40 -9.50
C ALA A 101 -14.67 12.79 -10.01
N ASP A 102 -13.52 13.32 -9.59
CA ASP A 102 -12.21 12.79 -9.95
C ASP A 102 -11.94 11.44 -9.26
N LEU A 103 -12.37 11.29 -8.00
CA LEU A 103 -12.29 10.03 -7.26
C LEU A 103 -13.17 8.95 -7.91
N GLU A 104 -14.39 9.32 -8.30
CA GLU A 104 -15.27 8.43 -9.07
C GLU A 104 -14.63 8.02 -10.39
N TYR A 105 -13.95 8.94 -11.07
CA TYR A 105 -13.23 8.65 -12.30
C TYR A 105 -12.10 7.64 -12.06
N ILE A 106 -11.32 7.78 -10.98
CA ILE A 106 -10.28 6.80 -10.60
C ILE A 106 -10.86 5.39 -10.42
N VAL A 107 -12.07 5.28 -9.85
CA VAL A 107 -12.75 3.99 -9.64
C VAL A 107 -13.29 3.41 -10.94
N LYS A 108 -14.01 4.22 -11.73
CA LYS A 108 -14.76 3.76 -12.91
C LYS A 108 -13.89 3.50 -14.14
N ARG A 109 -12.73 4.17 -14.23
CA ARG A 109 -11.88 4.06 -15.42
C ARG A 109 -11.38 2.62 -15.61
N PRO A 110 -11.54 1.98 -16.78
CA PRO A 110 -10.95 0.66 -17.05
C PRO A 110 -9.43 0.73 -17.16
N SER A 111 -8.72 -0.41 -17.03
CA SER A 111 -7.31 -0.48 -17.39
C SER A 111 -7.15 -0.18 -18.88
N ARG A 112 -6.07 0.51 -19.27
CA ARG A 112 -5.71 0.55 -20.69
C ARG A 112 -5.26 -0.85 -21.08
N SER A 113 -5.96 -1.49 -22.03
CA SER A 113 -5.44 -2.68 -22.68
C SER A 113 -4.15 -2.33 -23.42
N GLN A 114 -3.18 -3.25 -23.45
CA GLN A 114 -1.91 -3.04 -24.16
C GLN A 114 -2.10 -2.71 -25.65
N THR A 115 -3.28 -2.98 -26.21
CA THR A 115 -3.68 -2.73 -27.60
C THR A 115 -3.74 -1.25 -27.99
N GLN A 116 -3.59 -0.31 -27.05
CA GLN A 116 -3.57 1.13 -27.31
C GLN A 116 -2.20 1.77 -27.05
N ARG A 117 -1.10 1.06 -27.30
CA ARG A 117 0.20 1.71 -27.50
C ARG A 117 0.32 2.08 -28.99
N PRO A 118 0.35 3.37 -29.36
CA PRO A 118 0.75 3.74 -30.70
C PRO A 118 2.22 3.30 -30.86
N GLY A 119 2.47 2.27 -31.68
CA GLY A 119 3.82 1.79 -32.02
C GLY A 119 4.27 0.45 -31.43
N GLY A 120 3.40 -0.31 -30.74
CA GLY A 120 3.74 -1.68 -30.32
C GLY A 120 3.36 -2.70 -31.38
N THR A 121 4.33 -3.27 -32.11
CA THR A 121 4.09 -4.42 -32.99
C THR A 121 3.53 -5.58 -32.17
N ALA A 122 2.33 -6.05 -32.54
CA ALA A 122 1.76 -7.25 -31.98
C ALA A 122 2.69 -8.42 -32.32
N VAL A 123 3.24 -9.09 -31.31
CA VAL A 123 3.87 -10.39 -31.50
C VAL A 123 2.73 -11.40 -31.49
N GLU A 124 2.28 -11.81 -32.68
CA GLU A 124 1.37 -12.94 -32.82
C GLU A 124 2.08 -14.21 -32.34
N GLY A 125 1.48 -14.86 -31.35
CA GLY A 125 1.96 -16.15 -30.85
C GLY A 125 1.73 -17.22 -31.92
N ALA A 126 2.80 -17.90 -32.30
CA ALA A 126 2.73 -19.15 -33.04
C ALA A 126 2.21 -20.26 -32.11
N HIS A 127 1.19 -20.97 -32.59
CA HIS A 127 0.70 -22.23 -32.05
C HIS A 127 1.71 -23.37 -32.26
#